data_AF-A0A2T0KAB8-F1
#
_entry.id   AF-A0A2T0KAB8-F1
#
_cell.length_a   1.000
_cell.length_b   1.000
_cell.length_c   1.000
_cell.angle_alpha   90.00
_cell.angle_beta   90.00
_cell.angle_gamma   90.00
#
_symmetry.space_group_name_H-M   'P 1'
#
loop_
_entity.id
_entity.type
_entity.pdbx_description
1 polymer ?
#
loop_
_entity_poly.entity_id
_entity_poly.type
_entity_poly.pdbx_seq_one_letter_code
_entity_poly.pdbx_strand_id
1 'polypeptide(L)' 'ISEVCLAVEMGADATDIGKTIHPHPTLGESIGMAAELYVGVCTDLPPPRKT' A
#
# COMPACT_ATOMS: atom_id res chain seq x y z
N ILE A 1 -3.82 7.02 9.44
CA ILE A 1 -2.83 8.14 9.38
C ILE A 1 -1.60 7.87 10.23
N SER A 2 -1.74 7.35 11.47
CA SER A 2 -0.59 7.06 12.34
C SER A 2 0.44 6.15 11.69
N GLU A 3 -0.01 5.12 10.97
CA GLU A 3 0.86 4.23 10.19
C GLU A 3 1.65 4.99 9.12
N VAL A 4 0.98 5.82 8.32
CA VAL A 4 1.63 6.66 7.28
C VAL A 4 2.62 7.64 7.90
N CYS A 5 2.30 8.26 9.05
CA CYS A 5 3.24 9.12 9.78
C CYS A 5 4.49 8.34 10.19
N LEU A 6 4.33 7.14 10.76
CA LEU A 6 5.47 6.30 11.12
C LEU A 6 6.27 5.86 9.89
N ALA A 7 5.61 5.48 8.79
CA ALA A 7 6.28 5.11 7.55
C ALA A 7 7.16 6.26 7.01
N VAL A 8 6.67 7.51 7.08
CA VAL A 8 7.46 8.69 6.71
C VAL A 8 8.65 8.90 7.64
N GLU A 9 8.47 8.82 8.96
CA GLU A 9 9.56 8.96 9.94
C GLU A 9 10.64 7.87 9.78
N MET A 10 10.24 6.67 9.38
CA MET A 10 11.15 5.56 9.11
C MET A 10 11.80 5.63 7.71
N GLY A 11 11.39 6.57 6.86
CA GLY A 11 11.83 6.65 5.47
C GLY A 11 11.43 5.42 4.64
N ALA A 12 10.32 4.77 4.97
CA ALA A 12 9.83 3.57 4.30
C ALA A 12 9.38 3.88 2.87
N ASP A 13 9.66 2.95 1.96
CA ASP A 13 9.19 3.04 0.58
C ASP A 13 7.87 2.28 0.36
N ALA A 14 7.32 2.35 -0.86
CA ALA A 14 6.07 1.68 -1.19
C ALA A 14 6.17 0.14 -1.14
N THR A 15 7.36 -0.43 -1.31
CA THR A 15 7.59 -1.87 -1.19
C THR A 15 7.50 -2.30 0.27
N ASP A 16 8.06 -1.52 1.19
CA ASP A 16 7.99 -1.77 2.64
C ASP A 16 6.53 -1.78 3.13
N ILE A 17 5.76 -0.77 2.73
CA ILE A 17 4.34 -0.64 3.11
C ILE A 17 3.49 -1.72 2.42
N GLY A 18 3.69 -1.93 1.11
CA GLY A 18 2.89 -2.88 0.33
C GLY A 18 3.12 -4.34 0.73
N LYS A 19 4.33 -4.71 1.15
CA LYS A 19 4.62 -6.07 1.64
C LYS A 19 4.27 -6.29 3.10
N THR A 20 3.92 -5.25 3.83
CA THR A 20 3.41 -5.39 5.21
C THR A 20 2.01 -5.98 5.14
N ILE A 21 1.80 -7.12 5.80
CA ILE A 21 0.52 -7.83 5.78
C ILE A 21 -0.47 -7.08 6.67
N HIS A 22 -1.40 -6.37 6.04
CA HIS A 22 -2.49 -5.71 6.74
C HIS A 22 -3.63 -6.71 7.03
N PRO A 23 -4.30 -6.60 8.18
CA PRO A 23 -5.43 -7.46 8.50
C PRO A 23 -6.63 -7.18 7.58
N HIS A 24 -7.27 -8.25 7.10
CA HIS A 24 -8.47 -8.21 6.26
C HIS A 24 -9.70 -8.75 7.03
N PRO A 25 -10.92 -8.17 6.86
CA PRO A 25 -11.24 -6.95 6.13
C PRO A 25 -11.20 -5.71 7.05
N THR A 26 -10.43 -4.69 6.70
CA THR A 26 -10.31 -3.45 7.49
C THR A 26 -10.18 -2.20 6.62
N LEU A 27 -10.48 -1.02 7.17
CA LEU A 27 -10.17 0.24 6.46
C LEU A 27 -8.66 0.50 6.40
N GLY A 28 -7.89 -0.01 7.36
CA GLY A 28 -6.44 0.18 7.44
C GLY A 28 -5.69 -0.47 6.28
N GLU A 29 -6.18 -1.61 5.78
CA GLU A 29 -5.56 -2.33 4.66
C GLU A 29 -5.47 -1.52 3.36
N SER A 30 -6.27 -0.45 3.23
CA SER A 30 -6.19 0.49 2.11
C SER A 30 -4.85 1.21 1.99
N ILE A 31 -4.07 1.30 3.07
CA ILE A 31 -2.72 1.87 3.06
C ILE A 31 -1.76 0.93 2.32
N GLY A 32 -1.78 -0.36 2.67
CA GLY A 32 -1.05 -1.41 1.95
C GLY A 32 -1.47 -1.52 0.48
N MET A 33 -2.77 -1.55 0.20
CA MET A 33 -3.28 -1.61 -1.19
C MET A 33 -2.86 -0.39 -2.02
N ALA A 34 -2.85 0.82 -1.44
CA ALA A 34 -2.38 2.01 -2.14
C ALA A 34 -0.88 1.93 -2.49
N ALA A 35 -0.07 1.34 -1.61
CA ALA A 35 1.35 1.10 -1.87
C ALA A 35 1.55 0.03 -2.95
N GLU A 36 0.80 -1.09 -2.90
CA GLU A 36 0.80 -2.10 -3.97
C GLU A 36 0.34 -1.54 -5.32
N LEU A 37 -0.62 -0.62 -5.33
CA LEU A 37 -1.10 0.05 -6.54
C LEU A 37 0.00 0.90 -7.15
N TYR A 38 0.75 1.64 -6.32
CA TYR A 38 1.89 2.43 -6.78
C TYR A 38 3.00 1.55 -7.39
N VAL A 39 3.31 0.42 -6.75
CA VAL A 39 4.28 -0.56 -7.27
C VAL A 39 3.75 -1.29 -8.52
N GLY A 40 2.45 -1.27 -8.76
CA GLY A 40 1.80 -1.91 -9.91
C GLY A 40 1.52 -3.40 -9.72
N VAL A 41 1.40 -3.85 -8.47
CA VAL A 41 1.16 -5.26 -8.11
C VAL A 41 -0.19 -5.48 -7.41
N CYS A 42 -0.94 -4.42 -7.10
CA CYS A 42 -2.26 -4.55 -6.49
C CYS A 42 -3.21 -5.34 -7.40
N THR A 43 -3.78 -6.42 -6.88
CA THR A 43 -4.71 -7.30 -7.61
C THR A 43 -6.17 -6.98 -7.39
N ASP A 44 -6.48 -6.13 -6.41
CA ASP A 44 -7.85 -5.76 -6.04
C ASP A 44 -8.40 -4.59 -6.89
N LEU A 45 -7.55 -4.00 -7.72
CA LEU A 45 -7.89 -2.95 -8.67
C LEU A 45 -7.60 -3.40 -10.11
N PRO A 46 -8.31 -2.86 -11.10
CA PRO A 46 -8.00 -3.10 -12.51
C PRO A 46 -6.54 -2.71 -12.82
N PRO A 47 -5.86 -3.43 -13.72
CA PRO A 47 -4.51 -3.05 -14.13
C PRO A 47 -4.50 -1.64 -14.73
N PRO A 48 -3.43 -0.85 -14.51
CA PRO A 48 -3.33 0.49 -15.06
C PRO A 48 -3.44 0.46 -16.59
N ARG A 49 -4.08 1.48 -17.17
CA ARG A 49 -4.22 1.59 -18.62
C ARG A 49 -2.83 1.70 -19.25
N LYS A 50 -2.49 0.75 -20.11
CA LYS A 50 -1.30 0.84 -20.96
C LYS A 50 -1.59 1.90 -22.03
N THR A 51 -0.92 3.04 -21.95
CA THR A 51 -0.86 4.06 -23.02
C THR A 51 0.15 3.67 -24.08
#